data_AF-A0A358PWQ4-F1
#
_entry.id   AF-A0A358PWQ4-F1
#
_cell.length_a   1.000
_cell.length_b   1.000
_cell.length_c   1.000
_cell.angle_alpha   90.00
_cell.angle_beta   90.00
_cell.angle_gamma   90.00
#
_symmetry.space_group_name_H-M   'P 1'
#
loop_
_entity.id
_entity.type
_entity.pdbx_description
1 polymer ?
#
loop_
_entity_poly.entity_id
_entity_poly.type
_entity_poly.pdbx_seq_one_letter_code
_entity_poly.pdbx_strand_id
1 'polypeptide(L)'
;MANKKSNIKRGIRMITMFSKNSWKWSAVAIILFVVVGITGLTSSKGTVSTANLNEANTDNRVQQQQGDSRPIEIDEVRQVIPGTLEVTKTISDYAHGQHIIWVEGRYKLAEGDLYLSFLDDKGNQLELGDRKADEVKPIDGDWSTFRHKLIEETGKIIETSTATIVFTLQGKGKGQKGLLAVPTLKPGGIFNQDKYKSQNNVNATGNTGNKNWQVVARTRRVQGTILKLAVTSDELKSIVLQVTKNIQLPNDPVDSYYEAGQTLEIVFNESLKNAGSFQDRLKQGSDFVVTVAQYAIPPDGKVVLGAYLKDTLYMQNDKYYDSQGQEQDLLPSSDLQFLTKPQDVVPVDLEITKNDQNSVDEGHSPWQLDPVQVTMTYVSLRISPNGVKGEFPVKWENLRVIQNTQKVAIVEVVGDSTPIRKVYLKRLVKQDNTGIWSVVGYDPA
;
A
#
# COMPACT_ATOMS: atom_id res chain seq x y z
N MET A 1 -27.76 53.94 29.08
CA MET A 1 -28.76 53.32 28.19
C MET A 1 -28.01 52.82 26.95
N ALA A 2 -27.68 51.52 26.91
CA ALA A 2 -28.22 50.51 25.96
C ALA A 2 -27.40 50.42 24.64
N ASN A 3 -26.97 49.28 24.10
CA ASN A 3 -26.87 47.90 24.58
C ASN A 3 -25.88 47.19 23.63
N LYS A 4 -24.75 46.69 24.14
CA LYS A 4 -23.80 45.81 23.43
C LYS A 4 -24.31 44.38 23.60
N LYS A 5 -25.01 43.80 22.63
CA LYS A 5 -25.33 42.34 22.59
C LYS A 5 -25.99 41.93 21.26
N SER A 6 -25.19 41.69 20.22
CA SER A 6 -25.57 40.76 19.13
C SER A 6 -24.37 40.37 18.29
N ASN A 7 -23.64 39.32 18.68
CA ASN A 7 -22.85 38.48 17.76
C ASN A 7 -22.40 37.16 18.39
N ILE A 8 -23.27 36.54 19.20
CA ILE A 8 -23.08 35.18 19.73
C ILE A 8 -24.41 34.46 19.55
N LYS A 9 -24.75 34.04 18.32
CA LYS A 9 -25.91 33.16 18.05
C LYS A 9 -25.95 32.60 16.61
N ARG A 10 -24.80 32.18 16.05
CA ARG A 10 -24.76 31.44 14.77
C ARG A 10 -23.95 30.13 14.79
N GLY A 11 -23.63 29.61 15.97
CA GLY A 11 -22.81 28.39 16.14
C GLY A 11 -23.50 27.15 16.71
N ILE A 12 -24.84 27.03 16.70
CA ILE A 12 -25.57 25.89 17.32
C ILE A 12 -26.68 25.35 16.40
N ARG A 13 -26.39 25.10 15.11
CA ARG A 13 -27.43 24.55 14.19
C ARG A 13 -27.01 23.38 13.30
N MET A 14 -25.82 22.82 13.48
CA MET A 14 -25.40 21.67 12.67
C MET A 14 -25.77 20.31 13.30
N ILE A 15 -25.81 20.21 14.63
CA ILE A 15 -26.03 18.93 15.33
C ILE A 15 -27.52 18.58 15.49
N THR A 16 -28.42 19.56 15.47
CA THR A 16 -29.86 19.29 15.60
C THR A 16 -30.51 18.68 14.34
N MET A 17 -29.81 18.64 13.21
CA MET A 17 -30.35 18.05 11.97
C MET A 17 -30.14 16.53 11.85
N PHE A 18 -29.20 15.93 12.59
CA PHE A 18 -28.88 14.50 12.47
C PHE A 18 -29.52 13.60 13.54
N SER A 19 -30.08 14.15 14.62
CA SER A 19 -30.68 13.33 15.69
C SER A 19 -32.14 12.93 15.45
N LYS A 20 -32.79 13.34 14.35
CA LYS A 20 -34.25 13.19 14.19
C LYS A 20 -34.77 12.27 13.09
N ASN A 21 -33.95 11.63 12.24
CA ASN A 21 -34.53 10.82 11.15
C ASN A 21 -33.60 9.75 10.50
N SER A 22 -32.76 9.05 11.27
CA SER A 22 -31.78 8.09 10.74
C SER A 22 -32.36 6.82 10.09
N TRP A 23 -33.61 6.43 10.41
CA TRP A 23 -34.22 5.22 9.84
C TRP A 23 -34.53 5.36 8.35
N LYS A 24 -35.05 6.51 7.90
CA LYS A 24 -35.57 6.67 6.52
C LYS A 24 -34.48 6.65 5.45
N TRP A 25 -33.23 6.93 5.82
CA TRP A 25 -32.10 6.93 4.88
C TRP A 25 -31.50 5.54 4.65
N SER A 26 -31.62 4.61 5.61
CA SER A 26 -31.17 3.21 5.43
C SER A 26 -32.03 2.45 4.41
N ALA A 27 -33.31 2.79 4.28
CA ALA A 27 -34.22 2.11 3.33
C ALA A 27 -33.97 2.52 1.86
N VAL A 28 -33.49 3.74 1.61
CA VAL A 28 -33.22 4.24 0.24
C VAL A 28 -31.95 3.62 -0.34
N ALA A 29 -30.95 3.31 0.50
CA ALA A 29 -29.72 2.64 0.06
C ALA A 29 -29.95 1.19 -0.37
N ILE A 30 -30.91 0.48 0.23
CA ILE A 30 -31.19 -0.94 -0.07
C ILE A 30 -31.90 -1.09 -1.43
N ILE A 31 -32.74 -0.13 -1.83
CA ILE A 31 -33.48 -0.20 -3.11
C ILE A 31 -32.56 0.05 -4.32
N LEU A 32 -31.48 0.82 -4.15
CA LEU A 32 -30.57 1.16 -5.25
C LEU A 32 -29.64 0.00 -5.67
N PHE A 33 -29.35 -0.95 -4.77
CA PHE A 33 -28.52 -2.12 -5.08
C PHE A 33 -29.26 -3.24 -5.82
N VAL A 34 -30.60 -3.30 -5.73
CA VAL A 34 -31.39 -4.37 -6.38
C VAL A 34 -31.65 -4.07 -7.88
N VAL A 35 -31.61 -2.80 -8.30
CA VAL A 35 -31.96 -2.41 -9.67
C VAL A 35 -30.78 -2.51 -10.65
N VAL A 36 -29.53 -2.45 -10.17
CA VAL A 36 -28.33 -2.55 -11.03
C VAL A 36 -27.95 -4.02 -11.35
N GLY A 37 -28.55 -5.00 -10.66
CA GLY A 37 -28.24 -6.43 -10.82
C GLY A 37 -28.96 -7.17 -11.97
N ILE A 38 -29.81 -6.53 -12.78
CA ILE A 38 -30.71 -7.24 -13.71
C ILE A 38 -30.46 -6.96 -15.20
N THR A 39 -29.58 -6.01 -15.58
CA THR A 39 -29.34 -5.71 -17.01
C THR A 39 -27.90 -5.99 -17.42
N GLY A 40 -27.59 -7.24 -17.76
CA GLY A 40 -26.25 -7.58 -18.27
C GLY A 40 -26.02 -9.03 -18.67
N LEU A 41 -27.02 -9.75 -19.21
CA LEU A 41 -26.84 -11.11 -19.72
C LEU A 41 -27.68 -11.34 -20.98
N THR A 42 -27.12 -11.09 -22.16
CA THR A 42 -27.57 -11.70 -23.42
C THR A 42 -26.40 -11.93 -24.41
N SER A 43 -25.95 -13.19 -24.44
CA SER A 43 -25.52 -14.02 -25.58
C SER A 43 -24.68 -13.46 -26.75
N SER A 44 -23.57 -14.15 -27.04
CA SER A 44 -23.27 -14.56 -28.44
C SER A 44 -22.67 -15.96 -28.50
N LYS A 45 -23.14 -16.74 -29.49
CA LYS A 45 -22.86 -18.15 -29.75
C LYS A 45 -21.54 -18.31 -30.52
N GLY A 46 -20.82 -19.39 -30.22
CA GLY A 46 -19.61 -19.80 -30.93
C GLY A 46 -19.88 -20.51 -32.27
N THR A 47 -18.80 -20.65 -33.05
CA THR A 47 -18.69 -21.67 -34.09
C THR A 47 -17.32 -22.32 -33.99
N VAL A 48 -17.31 -23.65 -33.92
CA VAL A 48 -16.14 -24.53 -33.84
C VAL A 48 -15.61 -24.80 -35.25
N SER A 49 -14.29 -24.81 -35.42
CA SER A 49 -13.62 -25.52 -36.50
C SER A 49 -12.44 -26.31 -35.93
N THR A 50 -12.53 -27.63 -36.03
CA THR A 50 -11.49 -28.62 -35.76
C THR A 50 -10.47 -28.64 -36.90
N ALA A 51 -9.17 -28.60 -36.57
CA ALA A 51 -8.13 -29.17 -37.42
C ALA A 51 -6.88 -29.53 -36.57
N ASN A 52 -6.34 -30.71 -36.87
CA ASN A 52 -5.32 -31.44 -36.13
C ASN A 52 -3.90 -30.85 -36.21
N LEU A 53 -3.13 -31.17 -35.16
CA LEU A 53 -1.69 -31.45 -35.07
C LEU A 53 -0.83 -31.13 -36.31
N ASN A 54 0.13 -30.22 -36.13
CA ASN A 54 1.51 -30.40 -36.59
C ASN A 54 2.48 -29.53 -35.79
N GLU A 55 3.63 -30.12 -35.50
CA GLU A 55 4.83 -29.50 -34.93
C GLU A 55 5.41 -28.40 -35.84
N ALA A 56 6.23 -27.56 -35.20
CA ALA A 56 7.18 -26.61 -35.76
C ALA A 56 6.61 -25.30 -36.35
N ASN A 57 6.67 -24.22 -35.55
CA ASN A 57 7.69 -23.21 -35.78
C ASN A 57 7.76 -22.23 -34.60
N THR A 58 8.91 -22.21 -33.93
CA THR A 58 9.29 -21.22 -32.95
C THR A 58 9.51 -19.91 -33.68
N ASP A 59 8.45 -19.12 -33.86
CA ASP A 59 8.56 -17.84 -34.52
C ASP A 59 9.09 -16.81 -33.50
N ASN A 60 10.39 -16.53 -33.65
CA ASN A 60 11.13 -15.51 -32.95
C ASN A 60 10.50 -14.13 -33.19
N ARG A 61 9.55 -13.76 -32.34
CA ARG A 61 9.19 -12.36 -32.08
C ARG A 61 9.42 -12.01 -30.62
N VAL A 62 10.61 -12.31 -30.11
CA VAL A 62 11.20 -11.49 -29.06
C VAL A 62 11.72 -10.22 -29.75
N GLN A 63 10.82 -9.27 -29.98
CA GLN A 63 11.26 -7.89 -30.13
C GLN A 63 12.04 -7.55 -28.86
N GLN A 64 13.29 -7.10 -29.03
CA GLN A 64 14.09 -6.52 -27.97
C GLN A 64 13.26 -5.44 -27.26
N GLN A 65 12.72 -5.76 -26.08
CA GLN A 65 11.96 -4.83 -25.27
C GLN A 65 12.92 -3.80 -24.68
N GLN A 66 12.95 -2.64 -25.32
CA GLN A 66 13.28 -1.37 -24.69
C GLN A 66 12.38 -1.16 -23.46
N GLY A 67 12.99 -1.11 -22.27
CA GLY A 67 12.57 -0.48 -21.01
C GLY A 67 11.11 -0.05 -20.77
N ASP A 68 10.11 -0.84 -21.12
CA ASP A 68 8.72 -0.56 -20.76
C ASP A 68 8.48 -1.15 -19.36
N SER A 69 8.41 -0.27 -18.36
CA SER A 69 8.16 -0.60 -16.96
C SER A 69 6.69 -0.97 -16.69
N ARG A 70 6.01 -1.57 -17.66
CA ARG A 70 4.60 -1.97 -17.56
C ARG A 70 4.54 -3.44 -17.16
N PRO A 71 3.57 -3.83 -16.31
CA PRO A 71 3.32 -5.24 -16.00
C PRO A 71 3.18 -6.07 -17.28
N ILE A 72 3.79 -7.26 -17.29
CA ILE A 72 3.64 -8.23 -18.37
C ILE A 72 2.33 -8.98 -18.13
N GLU A 73 1.36 -8.75 -19.01
CA GLU A 73 0.05 -9.38 -18.95
C GLU A 73 -0.06 -10.48 -20.01
N ILE A 74 -0.48 -11.67 -19.59
CA ILE A 74 -0.83 -12.79 -20.46
C ILE A 74 -2.27 -13.18 -20.13
N ASP A 75 -3.18 -12.87 -21.04
CA ASP A 75 -4.62 -13.14 -20.94
C ASP A 75 -5.01 -14.23 -21.96
N GLU A 76 -4.64 -15.47 -21.65
CA GLU A 76 -4.97 -16.65 -22.44
C GLU A 76 -5.11 -17.89 -21.55
N VAL A 77 -5.99 -18.80 -21.98
CA VAL A 77 -6.26 -20.06 -21.27
C VAL A 77 -5.11 -21.04 -21.48
N ARG A 78 -4.46 -21.43 -20.39
CA ARG A 78 -3.37 -22.41 -20.35
C ARG A 78 -3.77 -23.57 -19.44
N GLN A 79 -3.85 -24.77 -20.02
CA GLN A 79 -4.06 -26.02 -19.27
C GLN A 79 -2.80 -26.32 -18.46
N VAL A 80 -2.88 -26.28 -17.14
CA VAL A 80 -1.74 -26.58 -16.26
C VAL A 80 -1.83 -28.01 -15.74
N ILE A 81 -3.03 -28.46 -15.37
CA ILE A 81 -3.33 -29.86 -15.09
C ILE A 81 -4.49 -30.26 -16.00
N PRO A 82 -4.26 -31.11 -17.02
CA PRO A 82 -5.27 -31.43 -18.03
C PRO A 82 -6.62 -31.82 -17.44
N GLY A 83 -7.67 -31.06 -17.78
CA GLY A 83 -9.04 -31.33 -17.36
C GLY A 83 -9.35 -31.02 -15.88
N THR A 84 -8.40 -30.45 -15.14
CA THR A 84 -8.51 -30.20 -13.70
C THR A 84 -8.15 -28.77 -13.31
N LEU A 85 -7.13 -28.16 -13.94
CA LEU A 85 -6.68 -26.80 -13.61
C LEU A 85 -6.27 -26.03 -14.86
N GLU A 86 -6.87 -24.86 -15.01
CA GLU A 86 -6.60 -23.92 -16.10
C GLU A 86 -6.25 -22.56 -15.50
N VAL A 87 -5.19 -21.95 -16.01
CA VAL A 87 -4.86 -20.56 -15.74
C VAL A 87 -5.39 -19.72 -16.90
N THR A 88 -6.17 -18.70 -16.60
CA THR A 88 -6.78 -17.82 -17.61
C THR A 88 -5.99 -16.54 -17.77
N LYS A 89 -5.30 -16.09 -16.71
CA LYS A 89 -4.58 -14.82 -16.72
C LYS A 89 -3.39 -14.83 -15.77
N THR A 90 -2.29 -14.24 -16.20
CA THR A 90 -1.14 -13.91 -15.33
C THR A 90 -0.70 -12.48 -15.59
N ILE A 91 -0.51 -11.70 -14.54
CA ILE A 91 0.11 -10.38 -14.58
C ILE A 91 1.39 -10.47 -13.77
N SER A 92 2.55 -10.28 -14.40
CA SER A 92 3.83 -10.15 -13.72
C SER A 92 4.23 -8.68 -13.64
N ASP A 93 4.58 -8.24 -12.45
CA ASP A 93 5.11 -6.91 -12.19
C ASP A 93 6.42 -7.02 -11.40
N TYR A 94 7.23 -5.95 -11.46
CA TYR A 94 8.41 -5.78 -10.64
C TYR A 94 8.29 -4.47 -9.89
N ALA A 95 7.92 -4.58 -8.62
CA ALA A 95 7.68 -3.43 -7.77
C ALA A 95 8.37 -3.64 -6.43
N HIS A 96 8.90 -2.55 -5.86
CA HIS A 96 9.45 -2.55 -4.49
C HIS A 96 10.60 -3.53 -4.23
N GLY A 97 11.24 -4.04 -5.28
CA GLY A 97 12.42 -4.89 -5.22
C GLY A 97 12.05 -6.36 -5.30
N GLN A 98 10.76 -6.64 -5.49
CA GLN A 98 10.15 -7.95 -5.45
C GLN A 98 9.49 -8.22 -6.80
N HIS A 99 9.59 -9.46 -7.26
CA HIS A 99 8.68 -9.97 -8.28
C HIS A 99 7.30 -10.18 -7.68
N ILE A 100 6.28 -9.68 -8.37
CA ILE A 100 4.88 -9.87 -7.98
C ILE A 100 4.16 -10.51 -9.16
N ILE A 101 3.42 -11.59 -8.90
CA ILE A 101 2.56 -12.21 -9.91
C ILE A 101 1.16 -12.36 -9.39
N TRP A 102 0.21 -11.77 -10.10
CA TRP A 102 -1.20 -12.13 -9.96
C TRP A 102 -1.52 -13.24 -10.95
N VAL A 103 -2.15 -14.30 -10.46
CA VAL A 103 -2.61 -15.42 -11.27
C VAL A 103 -4.09 -15.64 -11.05
N GLU A 104 -4.82 -15.79 -12.15
CA GLU A 104 -6.24 -16.11 -12.15
C GLU A 104 -6.46 -17.39 -12.96
N GLY A 105 -7.42 -18.18 -12.53
CA GLY A 105 -7.76 -19.40 -13.21
C GLY A 105 -8.99 -20.08 -12.62
N ARG A 106 -9.17 -21.33 -13.00
CA ARG A 106 -10.20 -22.21 -12.45
C ARG A 106 -9.65 -23.61 -12.24
N TYR A 107 -10.19 -24.29 -11.24
CA TYR A 107 -9.87 -25.69 -10.96
C TYR A 107 -11.09 -26.45 -10.45
N LYS A 108 -11.05 -27.78 -10.52
CA LYS A 108 -12.10 -28.64 -9.97
C LYS A 108 -11.94 -28.79 -8.46
N LEU A 109 -12.85 -28.20 -7.67
CA LEU A 109 -12.78 -28.24 -6.21
C LEU A 109 -12.88 -29.67 -5.64
N ALA A 110 -13.56 -30.57 -6.37
CA ALA A 110 -13.66 -31.98 -6.00
C ALA A 110 -12.30 -32.71 -5.95
N GLU A 111 -11.28 -32.18 -6.63
CA GLU A 111 -9.93 -32.75 -6.65
C GLU A 111 -9.09 -32.35 -5.42
N GLY A 112 -9.53 -31.35 -4.65
CA GLY A 112 -8.88 -30.93 -3.41
C GLY A 112 -8.67 -29.42 -3.33
N ASP A 113 -8.05 -28.99 -2.24
CA ASP A 113 -7.64 -27.60 -2.05
C ASP A 113 -6.45 -27.27 -2.96
N LEU A 114 -6.49 -26.10 -3.61
CA LEU A 114 -5.40 -25.61 -4.44
C LEU A 114 -4.38 -24.83 -3.61
N TYR A 115 -3.11 -25.22 -3.74
CA TYR A 115 -1.97 -24.51 -3.18
C TYR A 115 -1.03 -24.05 -4.29
N LEU A 116 -0.37 -22.91 -4.11
CA LEU A 116 0.58 -22.34 -5.04
C LEU A 116 1.91 -22.07 -4.34
N SER A 117 3.01 -22.24 -5.06
CA SER A 117 4.33 -21.73 -4.67
C SER A 117 5.05 -21.10 -5.84
N PHE A 118 6.03 -20.25 -5.52
CA PHE A 118 6.70 -19.38 -6.46
C PHE A 118 8.21 -19.66 -6.50
N LEU A 119 8.74 -19.97 -7.69
CA LEU A 119 10.15 -20.33 -7.90
C LEU A 119 10.80 -19.42 -8.95
N ASP A 120 12.11 -19.19 -8.84
CA ASP A 120 12.90 -18.54 -9.89
C ASP A 120 13.22 -19.49 -11.07
N ASP A 121 13.97 -18.99 -12.05
CA ASP A 121 14.41 -19.74 -13.23
C ASP A 121 15.40 -20.88 -12.90
N LYS A 122 15.96 -20.90 -11.69
CA LYS A 122 16.88 -21.92 -11.18
C LYS A 122 16.18 -22.90 -10.23
N GLY A 123 14.87 -22.73 -9.99
CA GLY A 123 14.09 -23.56 -9.07
C GLY A 123 14.26 -23.21 -7.60
N ASN A 124 14.89 -22.08 -7.26
CA ASN A 124 14.93 -21.59 -5.88
C ASN A 124 13.58 -21.00 -5.51
N GLN A 125 13.17 -21.22 -4.27
CA GLN A 125 11.91 -20.73 -3.74
C GLN A 125 11.96 -19.22 -3.50
N LEU A 126 11.01 -18.50 -4.09
CA LEU A 126 10.86 -17.04 -3.99
C LEU A 126 9.90 -16.62 -2.88
N GLU A 127 8.93 -17.45 -2.50
CA GLU A 127 7.94 -17.19 -1.45
C GLU A 127 7.99 -18.26 -0.35
N LEU A 128 7.70 -17.91 0.90
CA LEU A 128 7.79 -18.84 2.03
C LEU A 128 6.68 -19.92 1.97
N GLY A 129 7.05 -21.10 1.47
CA GLY A 129 6.20 -22.29 1.47
C GLY A 129 5.12 -22.29 0.39
N ASP A 130 4.22 -23.26 0.50
CA ASP A 130 3.03 -23.38 -0.35
C ASP A 130 1.87 -22.62 0.31
N ARG A 131 1.20 -21.73 -0.44
CA ARG A 131 0.05 -20.96 0.04
C ARG A 131 -1.25 -21.46 -0.56
N LYS A 132 -2.30 -21.53 0.24
CA LYS A 132 -3.64 -21.86 -0.27
C LYS A 132 -4.12 -20.75 -1.21
N ALA A 133 -4.74 -21.10 -2.31
CA ALA A 133 -5.26 -20.14 -3.29
C ALA A 133 -6.27 -19.17 -2.65
N ASP A 134 -6.16 -17.89 -2.98
CA ASP A 134 -7.07 -16.85 -2.49
C ASP A 134 -8.33 -16.73 -3.38
N GLU A 135 -9.32 -16.00 -2.87
CA GLU A 135 -10.55 -15.62 -3.59
C GLU A 135 -11.25 -16.77 -4.34
N VAL A 136 -11.20 -17.99 -3.78
CA VAL A 136 -11.84 -19.16 -4.40
C VAL A 136 -13.35 -19.00 -4.38
N LYS A 137 -13.97 -19.02 -5.57
CA LYS A 137 -15.42 -18.88 -5.75
C LYS A 137 -15.96 -20.01 -6.63
N PRO A 138 -17.02 -20.72 -6.21
CA PRO A 138 -17.64 -21.73 -7.04
C PRO A 138 -18.27 -21.09 -8.28
N ILE A 139 -18.18 -21.78 -9.41
CA ILE A 139 -18.88 -21.45 -10.66
C ILE A 139 -19.68 -22.68 -11.13
N ASP A 140 -20.23 -22.63 -12.34
CA ASP A 140 -21.07 -23.70 -12.86
C ASP A 140 -20.36 -25.06 -12.93
N GLY A 141 -21.08 -26.10 -12.52
CA GLY A 141 -20.58 -27.48 -12.47
C GLY A 141 -19.62 -27.71 -11.31
N ASP A 142 -18.56 -28.48 -11.55
CA ASP A 142 -17.56 -28.85 -10.54
C ASP A 142 -16.38 -27.87 -10.45
N TRP A 143 -16.46 -26.73 -11.17
CA TRP A 143 -15.37 -25.76 -11.27
C TRP A 143 -15.50 -24.65 -10.23
N SER A 144 -14.35 -24.17 -9.76
CA SER A 144 -14.21 -22.94 -8.97
C SER A 144 -13.17 -22.05 -9.61
N THR A 145 -13.41 -20.74 -9.63
CA THR A 145 -12.40 -19.74 -9.99
C THR A 145 -11.53 -19.40 -8.79
N PHE A 146 -10.30 -18.94 -9.04
CA PHE A 146 -9.41 -18.40 -8.02
C PHE A 146 -8.66 -17.17 -8.56
N ARG A 147 -8.22 -16.31 -7.64
CA ARG A 147 -7.25 -15.25 -7.89
C ARG A 147 -6.25 -15.28 -6.75
N HIS A 148 -4.97 -15.36 -7.07
CA HIS A 148 -3.91 -15.43 -6.07
C HIS A 148 -2.77 -14.48 -6.40
N LYS A 149 -2.17 -13.88 -5.37
CA LYS A 149 -1.00 -12.99 -5.49
C LYS A 149 0.21 -13.69 -4.90
N LEU A 150 1.19 -13.97 -5.75
CA LEU A 150 2.50 -14.50 -5.37
C LEU A 150 3.47 -13.33 -5.24
N ILE A 151 4.24 -13.32 -4.16
CA ILE A 151 5.20 -12.25 -3.86
C ILE A 151 6.57 -12.86 -3.59
N GLU A 152 7.61 -12.27 -4.17
CA GLU A 152 8.99 -12.62 -3.85
C GLU A 152 9.36 -12.12 -2.43
N GLU A 153 9.48 -13.04 -1.49
CA GLU A 153 9.76 -12.82 -0.07
C GLU A 153 11.24 -13.06 0.31
N THR A 154 12.12 -13.31 -0.68
CA THR A 154 13.54 -13.56 -0.39
C THR A 154 14.23 -12.37 0.27
N GLY A 155 13.68 -11.16 0.04
CA GLY A 155 14.23 -9.89 0.53
C GLY A 155 15.56 -9.51 -0.10
N LYS A 156 15.92 -10.19 -1.20
CA LYS A 156 17.04 -9.88 -2.06
C LYS A 156 16.48 -9.49 -3.41
N ILE A 157 17.18 -8.61 -4.12
CA ILE A 157 16.83 -8.38 -5.51
C ILE A 157 17.23 -9.60 -6.33
N ILE A 158 16.23 -10.31 -6.83
CA ILE A 158 16.43 -11.46 -7.71
C ILE A 158 16.38 -10.99 -9.17
N GLU A 159 17.49 -11.13 -9.88
CA GLU A 159 17.53 -10.93 -11.32
C GLU A 159 17.08 -12.21 -12.04
N THR A 160 15.81 -12.24 -12.44
CA THR A 160 15.26 -13.32 -13.29
C THR A 160 14.33 -12.73 -14.36
N SER A 161 14.30 -13.35 -15.54
CA SER A 161 13.37 -13.03 -16.63
C SER A 161 12.18 -13.99 -16.74
N THR A 162 12.21 -15.08 -15.98
CA THR A 162 11.15 -16.08 -15.93
C THR A 162 11.03 -16.64 -14.53
N ALA A 163 9.81 -16.93 -14.11
CA ALA A 163 9.57 -17.61 -12.85
C ALA A 163 8.55 -18.72 -13.05
N THR A 164 8.53 -19.69 -12.13
CA THR A 164 7.64 -20.84 -12.20
C THR A 164 6.64 -20.80 -11.06
N ILE A 165 5.37 -20.86 -11.42
CA ILE A 165 4.28 -21.10 -10.46
C ILE A 165 4.07 -22.61 -10.36
N VAL A 166 4.15 -23.15 -9.16
CA VAL A 166 3.87 -24.54 -8.86
C VAL A 166 2.48 -24.65 -8.26
N PHE A 167 1.59 -25.37 -8.91
CA PHE A 167 0.23 -25.64 -8.43
C PHE A 167 0.19 -27.03 -7.82
N THR A 168 -0.26 -27.15 -6.57
CA THR A 168 -0.39 -28.43 -5.86
C THR A 168 -1.83 -28.61 -5.40
N LEU A 169 -2.47 -29.70 -5.84
CA LEU A 169 -3.78 -30.10 -5.32
C LEU A 169 -3.60 -31.03 -4.11
N GLN A 170 -4.16 -30.62 -2.96
CA GLN A 170 -4.15 -31.39 -1.73
C GLN A 170 -5.56 -31.87 -1.41
N GLY A 171 -5.82 -33.17 -1.54
CA GLY A 171 -7.16 -33.76 -1.38
C GLY A 171 -7.28 -35.12 -2.06
N LYS A 172 -8.34 -35.35 -2.83
CA LYS A 172 -8.49 -36.58 -3.63
C LYS A 172 -7.43 -36.68 -4.75
N GLY A 173 -6.98 -35.54 -5.27
CA GLY A 173 -5.88 -35.39 -6.21
C GLY A 173 -4.49 -35.30 -5.55
N LYS A 174 -4.31 -35.88 -4.36
CA LYS A 174 -3.08 -35.78 -3.55
C LYS A 174 -1.81 -36.00 -4.41
N GLY A 175 -1.01 -34.95 -4.55
CA GLY A 175 0.28 -35.02 -5.25
C GLY A 175 0.26 -34.70 -6.74
N GLN A 176 -0.90 -34.35 -7.32
CA GLN A 176 -0.93 -33.74 -8.65
C GLN A 176 -0.28 -32.36 -8.59
N LYS A 177 0.75 -32.17 -9.42
CA LYS A 177 1.48 -30.92 -9.56
C LYS A 177 1.37 -30.40 -10.98
N GLY A 178 1.02 -29.13 -11.10
CA GLY A 178 1.07 -28.37 -12.33
C GLY A 178 2.18 -27.34 -12.27
N LEU A 179 2.89 -27.11 -13.38
CA LEU A 179 3.92 -26.08 -13.47
C LEU A 179 3.53 -25.08 -14.56
N LEU A 180 3.64 -23.80 -14.26
CA LEU A 180 3.47 -22.75 -15.24
C LEU A 180 4.66 -21.80 -15.20
N ALA A 181 5.44 -21.79 -16.27
CA ALA A 181 6.44 -20.76 -16.48
C ALA A 181 5.75 -19.46 -16.89
N VAL A 182 6.11 -18.35 -16.24
CA VAL A 182 5.63 -17.01 -16.54
C VAL A 182 6.82 -16.07 -16.75
N PRO A 183 6.77 -15.16 -17.73
CA PRO A 183 7.80 -14.14 -17.87
C PRO A 183 7.74 -13.19 -16.68
N THR A 184 8.91 -12.71 -16.24
CA THR A 184 9.03 -11.70 -15.20
C THR A 184 9.69 -10.44 -15.74
N LEU A 185 9.27 -9.29 -15.23
CA LEU A 185 9.99 -8.04 -15.47
C LEU A 185 11.37 -8.13 -14.82
N LYS A 186 12.41 -7.86 -15.60
CA LYS A 186 13.75 -7.70 -15.02
C LYS A 186 13.76 -6.46 -14.12
N PRO A 187 14.52 -6.47 -13.00
CA PRO A 187 14.82 -5.25 -12.25
C PRO A 187 15.33 -4.18 -13.22
N GLY A 188 14.55 -3.12 -13.42
CA GLY A 188 14.73 -2.23 -14.56
C GLY A 188 16.10 -1.54 -14.59
N GLY A 189 16.80 -1.68 -15.71
CA GLY A 189 17.95 -0.84 -16.07
C GLY A 189 17.48 0.55 -16.49
N ILE A 190 17.99 1.58 -15.82
CA ILE A 190 17.92 3.02 -16.11
C ILE A 190 16.49 3.56 -16.38
N PHE A 191 15.85 4.02 -15.31
CA PHE A 191 14.58 4.74 -15.36
C PHE A 191 14.76 6.22 -15.73
N ASN A 192 13.81 6.74 -16.51
CA ASN A 192 13.80 8.10 -17.05
C ASN A 192 13.63 9.16 -15.91
N GLN A 193 14.62 10.03 -15.76
CA GLN A 193 14.81 10.94 -14.61
C GLN A 193 13.67 11.95 -14.38
N ASP A 194 12.83 12.22 -15.37
CA ASP A 194 12.01 13.43 -15.36
C ASP A 194 10.69 13.29 -14.58
N LYS A 195 10.26 12.07 -14.22
CA LYS A 195 9.02 11.85 -13.46
C LYS A 195 9.18 11.92 -11.94
N TYR A 196 10.40 11.77 -11.42
CA TYR A 196 10.67 11.72 -9.97
C TYR A 196 11.51 12.89 -9.43
N LYS A 197 11.99 13.79 -10.30
CA LYS A 197 12.66 15.04 -9.88
C LYS A 197 11.77 15.97 -9.05
N SER A 198 10.45 15.83 -9.10
CA SER A 198 9.51 16.72 -8.41
C SER A 198 9.20 16.36 -6.96
N GLN A 199 9.77 15.28 -6.39
CA GLN A 199 9.41 14.88 -5.02
C GLN A 199 10.55 14.76 -3.99
N ASN A 200 11.82 14.90 -4.36
CA ASN A 200 12.91 14.87 -3.38
C ASN A 200 14.01 15.90 -3.69
N ASN A 201 13.74 17.17 -3.38
CA ASN A 201 14.80 18.16 -3.17
C ASN A 201 15.38 17.95 -1.76
N VAL A 202 16.24 16.94 -1.61
CA VAL A 202 17.15 16.87 -0.46
C VAL A 202 18.54 17.19 -0.99
N ASN A 203 18.96 18.44 -0.80
CA ASN A 203 20.30 18.91 -1.13
C ASN A 203 21.34 18.06 -0.39
N ALA A 204 22.01 17.16 -1.12
CA ALA A 204 23.11 16.37 -0.60
C ALA A 204 24.41 17.21 -0.60
N THR A 205 24.60 18.00 0.45
CA THR A 205 25.89 18.57 0.80
C THR A 205 26.36 17.96 2.13
N GLY A 206 27.19 16.91 2.02
CA GLY A 206 27.80 16.21 3.16
C GLY A 206 28.59 15.00 2.66
N ASN A 207 29.83 14.84 3.15
CA ASN A 207 30.87 14.02 2.53
C ASN A 207 30.73 12.50 2.82
N THR A 208 30.71 11.72 1.73
CA THR A 208 31.02 10.27 1.56
C THR A 208 30.28 9.19 2.36
N GLY A 209 29.18 8.72 1.75
CA GLY A 209 28.93 7.31 1.47
C GLY A 209 27.76 7.17 0.48
N ASN A 210 27.76 6.13 -0.36
CA ASN A 210 26.88 5.96 -1.54
C ASN A 210 26.96 7.08 -2.61
N LYS A 211 28.16 7.56 -2.93
CA LYS A 211 28.35 8.45 -4.09
C LYS A 211 27.89 7.71 -5.36
N ASN A 212 27.04 8.36 -6.15
CA ASN A 212 26.52 7.94 -7.45
C ASN A 212 25.36 6.93 -7.44
N TRP A 213 24.85 6.49 -6.28
CA TRP A 213 23.65 5.67 -6.25
C TRP A 213 22.46 6.45 -6.79
N GLN A 214 21.69 5.85 -7.69
CA GLN A 214 20.52 6.47 -8.31
C GLN A 214 19.26 5.83 -7.77
N VAL A 215 18.38 6.62 -7.14
CA VAL A 215 17.07 6.13 -6.68
C VAL A 215 16.24 5.70 -7.89
N VAL A 216 15.84 4.43 -7.94
CA VAL A 216 15.02 3.87 -9.03
C VAL A 216 13.62 3.45 -8.59
N ALA A 217 13.33 3.43 -7.29
CA ALA A 217 11.99 3.23 -6.74
C ALA A 217 11.72 4.15 -5.56
N ARG A 218 10.44 4.27 -5.18
CA ARG A 218 10.00 5.07 -4.03
C ARG A 218 10.65 4.60 -2.75
N THR A 219 10.87 5.54 -1.83
CA THR A 219 11.26 5.23 -0.47
C THR A 219 10.13 4.55 0.28
N ARG A 220 10.50 3.68 1.22
CA ARG A 220 9.63 3.02 2.17
C ARG A 220 10.27 3.10 3.53
N ARG A 221 9.48 3.15 4.59
CA ARG A 221 10.00 3.12 5.95
C ARG A 221 9.55 1.83 6.61
N VAL A 222 10.51 1.05 7.07
CA VAL A 222 10.26 -0.25 7.72
C VAL A 222 10.86 -0.25 9.10
N GLN A 223 10.11 -0.77 10.07
CA GLN A 223 10.62 -1.14 11.38
C GLN A 223 10.97 -2.62 11.36
N GLY A 224 12.09 -2.95 11.98
CA GLY A 224 12.51 -4.34 12.12
C GLY A 224 13.65 -4.56 13.09
N THR A 225 13.95 -5.83 13.32
CA THR A 225 15.03 -6.28 14.19
C THR A 225 16.21 -6.74 13.34
N ILE A 226 17.43 -6.29 13.67
CA ILE A 226 18.63 -6.71 12.95
C ILE A 226 18.93 -8.18 13.26
N LEU A 227 18.89 -9.04 12.24
CA LEU A 227 19.31 -10.43 12.35
C LEU A 227 20.81 -10.61 12.12
N LYS A 228 21.38 -9.81 11.21
CA LYS A 228 22.80 -9.86 10.85
C LYS A 228 23.26 -8.50 10.35
N LEU A 229 24.54 -8.22 10.50
CA LEU A 229 25.20 -7.06 9.90
C LEU A 229 26.52 -7.51 9.26
N ALA A 230 26.88 -6.85 8.17
CA ALA A 230 28.15 -7.02 7.47
C ALA A 230 28.96 -5.72 7.58
N VAL A 231 30.10 -5.79 8.26
CA VAL A 231 31.02 -4.66 8.44
C VAL A 231 32.38 -5.03 7.87
N THR A 232 33.02 -4.11 7.15
CA THR A 232 34.37 -4.30 6.60
C THR A 232 35.15 -3.01 6.75
N SER A 233 36.31 -3.06 7.40
CA SER A 233 37.22 -1.90 7.53
C SER A 233 36.51 -0.62 7.99
N ASP A 234 35.71 -0.70 9.07
CA ASP A 234 34.88 0.38 9.63
C ASP A 234 33.76 0.91 8.72
N GLU A 235 33.39 0.17 7.68
CA GLU A 235 32.24 0.48 6.83
C GLU A 235 31.11 -0.54 7.05
N LEU A 236 29.91 -0.04 7.29
CA LEU A 236 28.70 -0.84 7.26
C LEU A 236 28.36 -1.15 5.80
N LYS A 237 28.46 -2.42 5.41
CA LYS A 237 28.14 -2.88 4.05
C LYS A 237 26.65 -3.15 3.92
N SER A 238 26.10 -3.98 4.80
CA SER A 238 24.67 -4.30 4.82
C SER A 238 24.18 -4.72 6.20
N ILE A 239 22.86 -4.72 6.36
CA ILE A 239 22.15 -5.41 7.44
C ILE A 239 21.12 -6.37 6.85
N VAL A 240 20.85 -7.46 7.54
CA VAL A 240 19.65 -8.29 7.34
C VAL A 240 18.65 -7.90 8.42
N LEU A 241 17.55 -7.29 8.02
CA LEU A 241 16.51 -6.77 8.90
C LEU A 241 15.28 -7.67 8.81
N GLN A 242 14.79 -8.21 9.94
CA GLN A 242 13.49 -8.86 9.97
C GLN A 242 12.41 -7.82 10.20
N VAL A 243 11.51 -7.67 9.23
CA VAL A 243 10.41 -6.69 9.27
C VAL A 243 9.46 -7.03 10.41
N THR A 244 9.19 -6.07 11.27
CA THR A 244 8.15 -6.17 12.30
C THR A 244 6.92 -5.37 11.90
N LYS A 245 7.12 -4.22 11.25
CA LYS A 245 6.02 -3.33 10.84
C LYS A 245 6.44 -2.39 9.72
N ASN A 246 5.52 -2.10 8.80
CA ASN A 246 5.68 -1.01 7.85
C ASN A 246 5.22 0.32 8.45
N ILE A 247 5.97 1.38 8.16
CA ILE A 247 5.66 2.75 8.55
C ILE A 247 5.21 3.48 7.28
N GLN A 248 3.90 3.70 7.19
CA GLN A 248 3.24 4.43 6.12
C GLN A 248 3.80 5.85 6.02
N LEU A 249 4.47 6.18 4.92
CA LEU A 249 4.82 7.56 4.61
C LEU A 249 3.63 8.29 3.95
N PRO A 250 3.54 9.63 4.06
CA PRO A 250 2.53 10.39 3.33
C PRO A 250 2.61 10.12 1.82
N ASN A 251 1.49 9.75 1.20
CA ASN A 251 1.36 9.39 -0.22
C ASN A 251 1.89 7.99 -0.64
N ASP A 252 2.16 7.09 0.31
CA ASP A 252 2.45 5.69 -0.03
C ASP A 252 1.16 4.90 -0.32
N PRO A 253 1.04 4.22 -1.47
CA PRO A 253 -0.09 3.33 -1.72
C PRO A 253 -0.06 2.12 -0.77
N VAL A 254 -1.24 1.70 -0.31
CA VAL A 254 -1.42 0.69 0.76
C VAL A 254 -1.12 -0.74 0.29
N ASP A 255 -1.04 -0.98 -1.01
CA ASP A 255 -1.03 -2.29 -1.67
C ASP A 255 0.34 -2.99 -1.76
N SER A 256 1.39 -2.37 -1.20
CA SER A 256 2.78 -2.73 -1.49
C SER A 256 3.70 -2.62 -0.26
N TYR A 257 3.39 -3.44 0.74
CA TYR A 257 4.11 -3.52 2.01
C TYR A 257 4.90 -4.81 2.15
N TYR A 258 6.02 -4.74 2.86
CA TYR A 258 6.79 -5.94 3.23
C TYR A 258 6.03 -6.72 4.30
N GLU A 259 6.01 -8.04 4.22
CA GLU A 259 5.25 -8.85 5.18
C GLU A 259 5.95 -8.86 6.55
N ALA A 260 5.15 -8.90 7.62
CA ALA A 260 5.71 -9.06 8.97
C ALA A 260 6.41 -10.43 9.07
N GLY A 261 7.66 -10.43 9.52
CA GLY A 261 8.53 -11.60 9.55
C GLY A 261 9.45 -11.75 8.33
N GLN A 262 9.20 -11.03 7.22
CA GLN A 262 10.06 -11.03 6.05
C GLN A 262 11.46 -10.50 6.41
N THR A 263 12.51 -11.12 5.88
CA THR A 263 13.89 -10.65 6.04
C THR A 263 14.30 -9.81 4.85
N LEU A 264 14.86 -8.62 5.05
CA LEU A 264 15.35 -7.73 4.00
C LEU A 264 16.86 -7.58 4.11
N GLU A 265 17.59 -7.77 3.01
CA GLU A 265 19.00 -7.41 2.94
C GLU A 265 19.14 -5.95 2.46
N ILE A 266 19.49 -5.05 3.38
CA ILE A 266 19.58 -3.60 3.13
C ILE A 266 21.04 -3.19 3.06
N VAL A 267 21.45 -2.60 1.94
CA VAL A 267 22.82 -2.14 1.69
C VAL A 267 22.99 -0.69 2.15
N PHE A 268 24.03 -0.41 2.93
CA PHE A 268 24.35 0.94 3.41
C PHE A 268 25.63 1.49 2.79
N ASN A 269 26.67 0.67 2.64
CA ASN A 269 28.00 1.06 2.14
C ASN A 269 28.49 2.45 2.61
N GLU A 270 28.43 2.67 3.93
CA GLU A 270 28.80 3.91 4.60
C GLU A 270 29.77 3.65 5.75
N SER A 271 30.62 4.63 6.09
CA SER A 271 31.44 4.52 7.30
C SER A 271 30.55 4.41 8.54
N LEU A 272 30.89 3.51 9.46
CA LEU A 272 30.21 3.37 10.76
C LEU A 272 30.25 4.67 11.58
N LYS A 273 31.23 5.54 11.34
CA LYS A 273 31.28 6.87 11.98
C LYS A 273 30.05 7.73 11.66
N ASN A 274 29.39 7.49 10.51
CA ASN A 274 28.15 8.18 10.13
C ASN A 274 26.94 7.72 10.97
N ALA A 275 27.03 6.58 11.67
CA ALA A 275 26.01 6.12 12.58
C ALA A 275 25.93 6.95 13.88
N GLY A 276 26.95 7.77 14.15
CA GLY A 276 27.00 8.68 15.29
C GLY A 276 26.67 8.00 16.61
N SER A 277 25.68 8.52 17.32
CA SER A 277 25.28 8.10 18.67
C SER A 277 24.76 6.67 18.77
N PHE A 278 24.36 6.03 17.65
CA PHE A 278 23.86 4.65 17.67
C PHE A 278 24.86 3.62 17.15
N GLN A 279 26.13 3.98 16.90
CA GLN A 279 27.15 3.03 16.46
C GLN A 279 27.21 1.78 17.37
N ASP A 280 27.19 1.96 18.69
CA ASP A 280 27.22 0.87 19.69
C ASP A 280 25.92 0.04 19.75
N ARG A 281 24.86 0.55 19.11
CA ARG A 281 23.53 -0.06 19.02
C ARG A 281 23.34 -0.81 17.71
N LEU A 282 24.18 -0.58 16.71
CA LEU A 282 24.12 -1.26 15.42
C LEU A 282 24.64 -2.70 15.56
N LYS A 283 23.85 -3.56 16.20
CA LYS A 283 24.19 -4.96 16.49
C LYS A 283 22.97 -5.86 16.32
N GLN A 284 23.24 -7.16 16.21
CA GLN A 284 22.21 -8.18 16.14
C GLN A 284 21.24 -8.07 17.33
N GLY A 285 19.94 -8.23 17.06
CA GLY A 285 18.86 -8.13 18.03
C GLY A 285 18.38 -6.70 18.33
N SER A 286 18.99 -5.68 17.72
CA SER A 286 18.55 -4.30 17.91
C SER A 286 17.45 -3.91 16.94
N ASP A 287 16.48 -3.14 17.44
CA ASP A 287 15.34 -2.65 16.68
C ASP A 287 15.65 -1.29 16.05
N PHE A 288 15.40 -1.21 14.74
CA PHE A 288 15.64 -0.03 13.95
C PHE A 288 14.46 0.26 13.03
N VAL A 289 14.34 1.53 12.70
CA VAL A 289 13.52 1.99 11.58
C VAL A 289 14.44 2.46 10.48
N VAL A 290 14.29 1.86 9.31
CA VAL A 290 15.13 2.14 8.15
C VAL A 290 14.27 2.70 7.04
N THR A 291 14.68 3.85 6.48
CA THR A 291 14.11 4.36 5.23
C THR A 291 14.88 3.72 4.08
N VAL A 292 14.25 2.78 3.40
CA VAL A 292 14.83 2.01 2.29
C VAL A 292 14.31 2.52 0.94
N ALA A 293 15.12 2.38 -0.11
CA ALA A 293 14.68 2.52 -1.50
C ALA A 293 15.47 1.55 -2.38
N GLN A 294 15.03 1.36 -3.62
CA GLN A 294 15.88 0.71 -4.61
C GLN A 294 16.84 1.72 -5.21
N TYR A 295 18.11 1.33 -5.30
CA TYR A 295 19.16 2.12 -5.91
C TYR A 295 19.84 1.33 -7.02
N ALA A 296 20.00 1.96 -8.19
CA ALA A 296 20.95 1.50 -9.20
C ALA A 296 22.34 2.03 -8.85
N ILE A 297 23.32 1.14 -8.80
CA ILE A 297 24.72 1.45 -8.53
C ILE A 297 25.47 1.55 -9.88
N PRO A 298 26.11 2.67 -10.22
CA PRO A 298 26.96 2.77 -11.40
C PRO A 298 28.32 2.08 -11.22
N PRO A 299 28.99 1.66 -12.32
CA PRO A 299 28.57 1.79 -13.73
C PRO A 299 27.75 0.61 -14.25
N ASP A 300 27.69 -0.50 -13.51
CA ASP A 300 27.04 -1.75 -13.93
C ASP A 300 25.50 -1.68 -13.88
N GLY A 301 24.95 -0.68 -13.19
CA GLY A 301 23.51 -0.46 -13.08
C GLY A 301 22.84 -1.47 -12.15
N LYS A 302 23.63 -2.19 -11.34
CA LYS A 302 23.11 -3.20 -10.41
C LYS A 302 22.13 -2.55 -9.44
N VAL A 303 20.93 -3.14 -9.32
CA VAL A 303 19.92 -2.64 -8.39
C VAL A 303 20.10 -3.30 -7.03
N VAL A 304 20.07 -2.51 -5.96
CA VAL A 304 20.08 -2.98 -4.57
C VAL A 304 18.93 -2.37 -3.78
N LEU A 305 18.45 -3.07 -2.75
CA LEU A 305 17.67 -2.43 -1.69
C LEU A 305 18.66 -1.72 -0.77
N GLY A 306 18.64 -0.39 -0.79
CA GLY A 306 19.61 0.44 -0.11
C GLY A 306 18.99 1.35 0.92
N ALA A 307 19.81 1.85 1.84
CA ALA A 307 19.46 2.87 2.80
C ALA A 307 20.65 3.78 3.10
N TYR A 308 20.38 4.90 3.78
CA TYR A 308 21.41 5.75 4.33
C TYR A 308 21.34 5.73 5.87
N LEU A 309 22.50 5.75 6.53
CA LEU A 309 22.63 5.78 7.99
C LEU A 309 21.96 7.04 8.57
N LYS A 310 22.04 8.18 7.87
CA LYS A 310 21.35 9.42 8.27
C LYS A 310 19.81 9.32 8.25
N ASP A 311 19.26 8.39 7.46
CA ASP A 311 17.82 8.20 7.27
C ASP A 311 17.29 7.00 8.08
N THR A 312 18.10 6.53 9.04
CA THR A 312 17.83 5.42 9.95
C THR A 312 17.63 5.94 11.37
N LEU A 313 16.67 5.36 12.08
CA LEU A 313 16.32 5.72 13.46
C LEU A 313 16.45 4.47 14.35
N TYR A 314 16.99 4.63 15.56
CA TYR A 314 16.97 3.55 16.55
C TYR A 314 15.77 3.70 17.48
N MET A 315 15.23 2.58 17.95
CA MET A 315 14.12 2.58 18.91
C MET A 315 14.64 2.37 20.34
N GLN A 316 14.19 3.17 21.29
CA GLN A 316 14.44 2.98 22.72
C GLN A 316 13.24 3.48 23.52
N ASN A 317 12.70 2.64 24.41
CA ASN A 317 11.55 2.98 25.26
C ASN A 317 10.37 3.57 24.46
N ASP A 318 10.00 2.91 23.37
CA ASP A 318 8.92 3.31 22.44
C ASP A 318 9.11 4.67 21.75
N LYS A 319 10.33 5.21 21.78
CA LYS A 319 10.72 6.45 21.11
C LYS A 319 11.78 6.17 20.05
N TYR A 320 11.87 7.06 19.06
CA TYR A 320 12.80 6.94 17.95
C TYR A 320 13.84 8.03 18.03
N TYR A 321 15.05 7.74 17.59
CA TYR A 321 16.16 8.68 17.70
C TYR A 321 17.04 8.57 16.47
N ASP A 322 17.53 9.71 15.98
CA ASP A 322 18.47 9.76 14.84
C ASP A 322 19.92 9.44 15.24
N SER A 323 20.83 9.51 14.26
CA SER A 323 22.28 9.33 14.45
C SER A 323 22.93 10.39 15.33
N GLN A 324 22.24 11.48 15.66
CA GLN A 324 22.71 12.52 16.57
C GLN A 324 22.16 12.30 17.99
N GLY A 325 21.32 11.27 18.19
CA GLY A 325 20.65 10.99 19.46
C GLY A 325 19.49 11.92 19.75
N GLN A 326 19.00 12.68 18.75
CA GLN A 326 17.82 13.51 18.90
C GLN A 326 16.58 12.64 18.71
N GLU A 327 15.59 12.81 19.59
CA GLU A 327 14.31 12.13 19.48
C GLU A 327 13.59 12.57 18.19
N GLN A 328 13.24 11.60 17.36
CA GLN A 328 12.52 11.77 16.11
C GLN A 328 11.13 11.15 16.21
N ASP A 329 10.19 11.68 15.45
CA ASP A 329 8.93 10.97 15.19
C ASP A 329 9.00 10.27 13.82
N LEU A 330 8.44 9.07 13.75
CA LEU A 330 8.46 8.23 12.54
C LEU A 330 7.60 8.75 11.41
N LEU A 331 6.64 9.58 11.75
CA LEU A 331 5.73 10.27 10.86
C LEU A 331 5.93 11.77 11.12
N PRO A 332 5.94 12.66 10.12
CA PRO A 332 5.78 14.07 10.43
C PRO A 332 4.43 14.19 11.16
N SER A 333 4.27 14.50 12.45
CA SER A 333 5.15 14.88 13.56
C SER A 333 4.50 14.40 14.87
N SER A 334 5.26 14.33 15.98
CA SER A 334 4.70 14.09 17.32
C SER A 334 4.27 15.40 18.00
N ASP A 335 3.98 16.42 17.16
CA ASP A 335 3.42 17.75 17.45
C ASP A 335 4.43 18.82 17.95
N LEU A 336 4.94 19.68 17.05
CA LEU A 336 5.71 20.89 17.40
C LEU A 336 4.90 22.20 17.18
N GLN A 337 3.57 22.13 17.32
CA GLN A 337 2.51 23.04 16.84
C GLN A 337 1.94 22.60 15.48
N PHE A 338 1.30 21.43 15.39
CA PHE A 338 0.26 21.03 14.44
C PHE A 338 0.25 21.92 13.16
N LEU A 339 1.23 21.66 12.29
CA LEU A 339 2.17 22.55 11.54
C LEU A 339 1.63 23.67 10.61
N THR A 340 0.56 24.33 11.04
CA THR A 340 0.14 25.74 10.90
C THR A 340 -1.24 25.69 11.54
N LYS A 341 -1.45 26.32 12.71
CA LYS A 341 -2.78 26.29 13.38
C LYS A 341 -3.87 26.53 12.33
N PRO A 342 -4.97 25.74 12.33
CA PRO A 342 -6.05 25.98 11.39
C PRO A 342 -6.48 27.44 11.50
N GLN A 343 -6.70 28.08 10.36
CA GLN A 343 -7.18 29.47 10.34
C GLN A 343 -8.51 29.60 11.09
N ASP A 344 -9.38 28.60 10.93
CA ASP A 344 -10.64 28.48 11.66
C ASP A 344 -10.65 27.22 12.54
N VAL A 345 -10.79 27.41 13.85
CA VAL A 345 -10.91 26.31 14.83
C VAL A 345 -12.36 25.84 14.89
N VAL A 346 -12.57 24.53 14.81
CA VAL A 346 -13.87 23.91 14.97
C VAL A 346 -13.99 23.43 16.43
N PRO A 347 -14.92 23.99 17.22
CA PRO A 347 -15.12 23.53 18.59
C PRO A 347 -15.64 22.10 18.58
N VAL A 348 -15.04 21.24 19.41
CA VAL A 348 -15.44 19.84 19.53
C VAL A 348 -16.06 19.60 20.90
N ASP A 349 -17.21 18.94 20.91
CA ASP A 349 -17.87 18.45 22.11
C ASP A 349 -17.41 17.01 22.38
N LEU A 350 -16.67 16.82 23.47
CA LEU A 350 -16.10 15.52 23.83
C LEU A 350 -17.16 14.51 24.28
N GLU A 351 -18.32 14.93 24.80
CA GLU A 351 -19.39 14.00 25.18
C GLU A 351 -20.04 13.42 23.92
N ILE A 352 -20.32 14.27 22.93
CA ILE A 352 -20.85 13.82 21.63
C ILE A 352 -19.83 12.91 20.94
N THR A 353 -18.55 13.30 20.92
CA THR A 353 -17.50 12.51 20.27
C THR A 353 -17.34 11.11 20.92
N LYS A 354 -17.51 11.00 22.24
CA LYS A 354 -17.52 9.70 22.95
C LYS A 354 -18.70 8.84 22.54
N ASN A 355 -19.90 9.43 22.40
CA ASN A 355 -21.08 8.70 21.96
C ASN A 355 -20.93 8.22 20.51
N ASP A 356 -20.38 9.06 19.62
CA ASP A 356 -20.08 8.69 18.24
C ASP A 356 -19.06 7.55 18.18
N GLN A 357 -18.00 7.61 19.00
CA GLN A 357 -17.02 6.53 19.11
C GLN A 357 -17.68 5.21 19.52
N ASN A 358 -18.55 5.22 20.54
CA ASN A 358 -19.26 4.01 20.97
C ASN A 358 -20.15 3.46 19.85
N SER A 359 -20.84 4.33 19.11
CA SER A 359 -21.67 3.91 17.98
C SER A 359 -20.83 3.25 16.86
N VAL A 360 -19.64 3.79 16.59
CA VAL A 360 -18.71 3.19 15.62
C VAL A 360 -18.13 1.87 16.12
N ASP A 361 -17.82 1.76 17.41
CA ASP A 361 -17.38 0.51 18.03
C ASP A 361 -18.46 -0.59 17.92
N GLU A 362 -19.74 -0.21 17.92
CA GLU A 362 -20.90 -1.09 17.68
C GLU A 362 -21.12 -1.42 16.18
N GLY A 363 -20.27 -0.91 15.29
CA GLY A 363 -20.28 -1.22 13.85
C GLY A 363 -21.08 -0.23 13.00
N HIS A 364 -21.53 0.90 13.55
CA HIS A 364 -22.20 1.95 12.79
C HIS A 364 -21.20 2.93 12.16
N SER A 365 -21.60 3.65 11.12
CA SER A 365 -20.84 4.77 10.52
C SER A 365 -19.33 4.54 10.34
N PRO A 366 -18.88 3.40 9.76
CA PRO A 366 -17.46 3.05 9.68
C PRO A 366 -16.60 4.06 8.93
N TRP A 367 -17.22 4.90 8.09
CA TRP A 367 -16.57 6.01 7.40
C TRP A 367 -15.89 7.02 8.35
N GLN A 368 -16.30 7.10 9.62
CA GLN A 368 -15.68 7.98 10.62
C GLN A 368 -14.25 7.53 11.02
N LEU A 369 -13.86 6.30 10.67
CA LEU A 369 -12.50 5.78 10.91
C LEU A 369 -11.49 6.21 9.83
N ASP A 370 -11.98 6.81 8.74
CA ASP A 370 -11.18 7.25 7.61
C ASP A 370 -11.16 8.80 7.54
N PRO A 371 -9.98 9.43 7.67
CA PRO A 371 -9.88 10.90 7.69
C PRO A 371 -10.27 11.55 6.36
N VAL A 372 -10.17 10.83 5.23
CA VAL A 372 -10.55 11.35 3.92
C VAL A 372 -12.07 11.37 3.78
N GLN A 373 -12.77 10.30 4.20
CA GLN A 373 -14.23 10.27 4.20
C GLN A 373 -14.85 11.31 5.15
N VAL A 374 -14.25 11.50 6.32
CA VAL A 374 -14.64 12.57 7.25
C VAL A 374 -14.46 13.95 6.61
N THR A 375 -13.33 14.17 5.92
CA THR A 375 -13.07 15.42 5.20
C THR A 375 -14.07 15.66 4.08
N MET A 376 -14.31 14.65 3.23
CA MET A 376 -15.25 14.70 2.11
C MET A 376 -16.64 15.11 2.59
N THR A 377 -17.11 14.48 3.68
CA THR A 377 -18.40 14.77 4.30
C THR A 377 -18.45 16.20 4.84
N TYR A 378 -17.42 16.61 5.59
CA TYR A 378 -17.34 17.94 6.19
C TYR A 378 -17.39 19.05 5.14
N VAL A 379 -16.56 18.97 4.11
CA VAL A 379 -16.48 19.98 3.05
C VAL A 379 -17.76 20.00 2.22
N SER A 380 -18.34 18.83 1.95
CA SER A 380 -19.60 18.74 1.20
C SER A 380 -20.77 19.40 1.92
N LEU A 381 -20.86 19.24 3.25
CA LEU A 381 -21.87 19.93 4.07
C LEU A 381 -21.61 21.44 4.17
N ARG A 382 -20.37 21.89 3.99
CA ARG A 382 -20.06 23.33 3.89
C ARG A 382 -20.51 23.93 2.56
N ILE A 383 -20.44 23.17 1.47
CA ILE A 383 -20.97 23.57 0.17
C ILE A 383 -22.51 23.51 0.17
N SER A 384 -23.07 22.44 0.75
CA SER A 384 -24.52 22.17 0.78
C SER A 384 -25.04 22.10 2.23
N PRO A 385 -25.25 23.25 2.90
CA PRO A 385 -25.60 23.31 4.33
C PRO A 385 -26.97 22.71 4.67
N ASN A 386 -27.84 22.52 3.67
CA ASN A 386 -29.14 21.87 3.83
C ASN A 386 -29.08 20.34 3.61
N GLY A 387 -27.87 19.78 3.53
CA GLY A 387 -27.62 18.38 3.19
C GLY A 387 -27.26 18.18 1.72
N VAL A 388 -26.59 17.06 1.44
CA VAL A 388 -26.22 16.63 0.09
C VAL A 388 -27.35 15.80 -0.51
N LYS A 389 -27.73 16.08 -1.76
CA LYS A 389 -28.69 15.27 -2.52
C LYS A 389 -27.99 14.70 -3.76
N GLY A 390 -28.02 13.37 -3.92
CA GLY A 390 -27.32 12.70 -5.02
C GLY A 390 -25.83 12.52 -4.70
N GLU A 391 -24.97 12.77 -5.68
CA GLU A 391 -23.52 12.66 -5.53
C GLU A 391 -22.94 13.74 -4.62
N PHE A 392 -21.83 13.42 -3.95
CA PHE A 392 -21.10 14.39 -3.16
C PHE A 392 -20.47 15.46 -4.08
N PRO A 393 -20.56 16.75 -3.73
CA PRO A 393 -20.00 17.83 -4.53
C PRO A 393 -18.46 17.84 -4.55
N VAL A 394 -17.82 17.18 -3.57
CA VAL A 394 -16.37 16.97 -3.53
C VAL A 394 -16.09 15.52 -3.87
N LYS A 395 -15.31 15.29 -4.92
CA LYS A 395 -14.92 13.94 -5.33
C LYS A 395 -13.70 13.46 -4.57
N TRP A 396 -13.52 12.15 -4.48
CA TRP A 396 -12.42 11.54 -3.75
C TRP A 396 -11.05 11.94 -4.33
N GLU A 397 -10.93 11.97 -5.65
CA GLU A 397 -9.72 12.37 -6.39
C GLU A 397 -9.25 13.81 -6.10
N ASN A 398 -10.15 14.64 -5.57
CA ASN A 398 -9.87 16.02 -5.18
C ASN A 398 -9.36 16.11 -3.73
N LEU A 399 -9.17 15.00 -3.02
CA LEU A 399 -8.70 14.99 -1.64
C LEU A 399 -7.30 14.39 -1.57
N ARG A 400 -6.36 15.19 -1.07
CA ARG A 400 -4.97 14.77 -0.91
C ARG A 400 -4.58 14.77 0.56
N VAL A 401 -4.25 13.60 1.10
CA VAL A 401 -3.74 13.47 2.46
C VAL A 401 -2.33 14.08 2.51
N ILE A 402 -2.18 15.24 3.16
CA ILE A 402 -0.87 15.88 3.38
C ILE A 402 -0.17 15.24 4.59
N GLN A 403 -0.95 14.88 5.61
CA GLN A 403 -0.44 14.28 6.84
C GLN A 403 -1.46 13.28 7.38
N ASN A 404 -1.00 12.12 7.84
CA ASN A 404 -1.85 11.15 8.52
C ASN A 404 -0.99 10.32 9.47
N THR A 405 -1.18 10.51 10.77
CA THR A 405 -0.57 9.72 11.83
C THR A 405 -1.65 8.89 12.54
N GLN A 406 -1.29 8.14 13.57
CA GLN A 406 -2.33 7.46 14.37
C GLN A 406 -3.24 8.45 15.12
N LYS A 407 -2.82 9.70 15.32
CA LYS A 407 -3.50 10.68 16.18
C LYS A 407 -4.04 11.90 15.43
N VAL A 408 -3.38 12.30 14.36
CA VAL A 408 -3.65 13.56 13.64
C VAL A 408 -3.64 13.34 12.14
N ALA A 409 -4.46 14.09 11.40
CA ALA A 409 -4.43 14.10 9.95
C ALA A 409 -4.69 15.51 9.39
N ILE A 410 -4.11 15.79 8.22
CA ILE A 410 -4.38 16.99 7.41
C ILE A 410 -4.71 16.52 6.00
N VAL A 411 -5.89 16.90 5.52
CA VAL A 411 -6.35 16.59 4.17
C VAL A 411 -6.52 17.89 3.41
N GLU A 412 -5.85 18.01 2.27
CA GLU A 412 -6.03 19.08 1.30
C GLU A 412 -7.22 18.78 0.38
N VAL A 413 -7.92 19.84 0.01
CA VAL A 413 -8.96 19.82 -1.00
C VAL A 413 -8.41 20.55 -2.22
N VAL A 414 -8.25 19.80 -3.31
CA VAL A 414 -7.69 20.25 -4.58
C VAL A 414 -8.85 20.44 -5.56
N GLY A 415 -9.19 21.69 -5.84
CA GLY A 415 -10.25 22.06 -6.78
C GLY A 415 -10.65 23.51 -6.61
N ASP A 416 -10.94 24.21 -7.72
CA ASP A 416 -11.12 25.66 -7.71
C ASP A 416 -12.47 26.14 -7.12
N SER A 417 -13.36 25.21 -6.77
CA SER A 417 -14.75 25.49 -6.41
C SER A 417 -15.14 25.10 -4.97
N THR A 418 -14.18 24.83 -4.08
CA THR A 418 -14.47 24.47 -2.67
C THR A 418 -14.20 25.65 -1.73
N PRO A 419 -15.01 25.87 -0.68
CA PRO A 419 -14.78 26.98 0.27
C PRO A 419 -13.63 26.69 1.27
N ILE A 420 -13.05 25.49 1.21
CA ILE A 420 -12.04 24.99 2.15
C ILE A 420 -10.87 24.44 1.33
N ARG A 421 -9.65 24.77 1.74
CA ARG A 421 -8.39 24.26 1.18
C ARG A 421 -7.82 23.10 1.98
N LYS A 422 -7.88 23.16 3.31
CA LYS A 422 -7.32 22.13 4.20
C LYS A 422 -8.26 21.83 5.35
N VAL A 423 -8.35 20.57 5.73
CA VAL A 423 -9.09 20.11 6.91
C VAL A 423 -8.12 19.43 7.86
N TYR A 424 -8.22 19.78 9.13
CA TYR A 424 -7.38 19.25 10.19
C TYR A 424 -8.21 18.36 11.09
N LEU A 425 -7.71 17.14 11.33
CA LEU A 425 -8.42 16.10 12.07
C LEU A 425 -7.57 15.58 13.23
N LYS A 426 -8.24 15.19 14.31
CA LYS A 426 -7.65 14.49 15.45
C LYS A 426 -8.52 13.32 15.87
N ARG A 427 -7.88 12.25 16.34
CA ARG A 427 -8.56 11.24 17.16
C ARG A 427 -8.55 11.68 18.61
N LEU A 428 -9.71 11.99 19.16
CA LEU A 428 -9.82 12.64 20.47
C LEU A 428 -10.12 11.66 21.62
N VAL A 429 -10.86 10.57 21.34
CA VAL A 429 -11.29 9.60 22.35
C VAL A 429 -10.32 8.42 22.43
N LYS A 430 -10.14 7.67 21.33
CA LYS A 430 -9.11 6.62 21.19
C LYS A 430 -8.05 7.10 20.22
N GLN A 431 -6.78 7.03 20.58
CA GLN A 431 -5.66 7.56 19.79
C GLN A 431 -4.95 6.51 18.92
N ASP A 432 -5.57 5.35 18.73
CA ASP A 432 -5.11 4.23 17.90
C ASP A 432 -5.97 4.07 16.65
N ASN A 433 -5.75 3.01 15.86
CA ASN A 433 -6.45 2.75 14.61
C ASN A 433 -7.97 2.48 14.75
N THR A 434 -8.48 2.27 15.96
CA THR A 434 -9.91 2.09 16.23
C THR A 434 -10.63 3.40 16.56
N GLY A 435 -9.89 4.50 16.71
CA GLY A 435 -10.48 5.80 17.03
C GLY A 435 -11.11 6.51 15.83
N ILE A 436 -12.22 7.20 16.07
CA ILE A 436 -12.86 8.06 15.07
C ILE A 436 -12.06 9.35 14.85
N TRP A 437 -12.13 9.86 13.63
CA TRP A 437 -11.56 11.16 13.27
C TRP A 437 -12.56 12.30 13.52
N SER A 438 -12.11 13.32 14.24
CA SER A 438 -12.88 14.55 14.49
C SER A 438 -12.22 15.73 13.81
N VAL A 439 -13.00 16.53 13.07
CA VAL A 439 -12.52 17.79 12.49
C VAL A 439 -12.31 18.81 13.60
N VAL A 440 -11.08 19.27 13.78
CA VAL A 440 -10.68 20.26 14.81
C VAL A 440 -10.42 21.64 14.23
N GLY A 441 -10.34 21.77 12.91
CA GLY A 441 -10.17 23.04 12.22
C GLY A 441 -10.02 22.90 10.72
N TYR A 442 -9.98 24.03 10.02
CA TYR A 442 -9.78 24.09 8.57
C TYR A 442 -9.11 25.40 8.14
N ASP A 443 -8.58 25.41 6.91
CA ASP A 443 -8.14 26.61 6.21
C ASP A 443 -9.09 26.89 5.04
N PRO A 444 -9.64 28.11 4.91
CA PRO A 444 -10.46 28.50 3.76
C PRO A 444 -9.64 28.50 2.45
N ALA A 445 -10.36 28.47 1.31
CA ALA A 445 -9.79 28.34 -0.03
C ALA A 445 -9.15 29.60 -0.61
#